data_AF-A0A3C1Z8R4-F1
#
_entry.id   AF-A0A3C1Z8R4-F1
#
_cell.length_a   1.000
_cell.length_b   1.000
_cell.length_c   1.000
_cell.angle_alpha   90.00
_cell.angle_beta   90.00
_cell.angle_gamma   90.00
#
_symmetry.space_group_name_H-M   'P 1'
#
loop_
_entity.id
_entity.type
_entity.pdbx_description
1 polymer ?
#
loop_
_entity_poly.entity_id
_entity_poly.type
_entity_poly.pdbx_seq_one_letter_code
_entity_poly.pdbx_strand_id
1 'polypeptide(L)'
;MAIYSLKETKQPPQSQTKAVLWLKDNLFSSSSNIALTFVALYLIYLLLPPILNWTIFDANFDLTADNESCGREGACWSFINANLKMFIYGFYPQEELWRVNTMFGIIIGLVVFGSLIKKS
;
A
#
# COMPACT_ATOMS: atom_id res chain seq x y z
N MET A 1 61.83 11.97 6.16
CA MET A 1 60.48 11.66 6.65
C MET A 1 59.51 12.44 5.77
N ALA A 2 58.69 11.77 4.94
CA ALA A 2 57.78 12.46 4.03
C ALA A 2 56.59 13.01 4.82
N ILE A 3 56.39 14.33 4.77
CA ILE A 3 55.25 15.00 5.40
C ILE A 3 54.10 14.95 4.39
N TYR A 4 53.04 14.22 4.72
CA TYR A 4 51.82 14.19 3.92
C TYR A 4 50.90 15.34 4.34
N SER A 5 50.40 16.09 3.37
CA SER A 5 49.41 17.14 3.60
C SER A 5 48.06 16.50 3.94
N LEU A 6 47.46 16.91 5.06
CA LEU A 6 46.12 16.46 5.42
C LEU A 6 45.12 17.02 4.40
N LYS A 7 44.44 16.11 3.70
CA LYS A 7 43.39 16.48 2.74
C LYS A 7 42.13 16.88 3.52
N GLU A 8 41.62 18.06 3.24
CA GLU A 8 40.35 18.55 3.79
C GLU A 8 39.22 17.54 3.54
N THR A 9 38.56 17.08 4.61
CA THR A 9 37.44 16.14 4.51
C THR A 9 36.22 16.86 3.93
N LYS A 10 35.99 16.74 2.62
CA LYS A 10 34.79 17.26 1.98
C LYS A 10 33.56 16.56 2.57
N GLN A 11 32.64 17.33 3.14
CA GLN A 11 31.39 16.78 3.66
C GLN A 11 30.64 16.04 2.53
N PRO A 12 30.02 14.88 2.81
CA PRO A 12 29.20 14.19 1.83
C PRO A 12 28.13 15.15 1.31
N PRO A 13 27.87 15.18 -0.02
CA PRO A 13 26.92 16.11 -0.60
C PRO A 13 25.56 15.92 0.08
N GLN A 14 25.12 16.93 0.82
CA GLN A 14 23.92 16.87 1.65
C GLN A 14 22.61 16.77 0.84
N SER A 15 22.67 16.89 -0.49
CA SER A 15 21.48 17.02 -1.35
C SER A 15 21.08 15.76 -2.13
N GLN A 16 21.67 14.59 -1.87
CA GLN A 16 21.07 13.36 -2.37
C GLN A 16 19.84 13.04 -1.53
N THR A 17 18.69 13.60 -1.91
CA THR A 17 17.39 13.21 -1.37
C THR A 17 17.25 11.70 -1.58
N LYS A 18 17.37 10.94 -0.48
CA LYS A 18 17.37 9.46 -0.49
C LYS A 18 16.20 8.89 -1.30
N ALA A 19 15.06 9.58 -1.32
CA ALA A 19 13.89 9.22 -2.11
C ALA A 19 14.12 9.30 -3.64
N VAL A 20 14.76 10.37 -4.14
CA VAL A 20 15.01 10.54 -5.58
C VAL A 20 16.02 9.51 -6.07
N LEU A 21 17.07 9.25 -5.29
CA LEU A 21 18.04 8.21 -5.61
C LEU A 21 17.37 6.82 -5.62
N TRP A 22 16.54 6.53 -4.62
CA TRP A 22 15.78 5.27 -4.56
C TRP A 22 14.85 5.09 -5.77
N LEU A 23 14.13 6.13 -6.18
CA LEU A 23 13.27 6.08 -7.36
C LEU A 23 14.06 5.78 -8.63
N LYS A 24 15.22 6.44 -8.81
CA LYS A 24 16.10 6.19 -9.94
C LYS A 24 16.62 4.74 -9.95
N ASP A 25 17.03 4.24 -8.80
CA ASP A 25 17.65 2.91 -8.68
C ASP A 25 16.63 1.76 -8.73
N ASN A 26 15.36 1.99 -8.36
CA ASN A 26 14.34 0.95 -8.30
C ASN A 26 13.31 1.04 -9.45
N LEU A 27 12.78 2.22 -9.74
CA LEU A 27 11.73 2.40 -10.75
C LEU A 27 12.30 2.69 -12.14
N PHE A 28 13.42 3.41 -12.22
CA PHE A 28 13.97 3.89 -13.50
C PHE A 28 15.37 3.34 -13.82
N SER A 29 15.72 2.17 -13.28
CA SER A 29 17.06 1.58 -13.40
C SER A 29 17.39 1.00 -14.77
N SER A 30 16.38 0.71 -15.60
CA SER A 30 16.55 0.17 -16.96
C SER A 30 15.41 0.64 -17.86
N SER A 31 15.61 0.57 -19.19
CA SER A 31 14.56 0.94 -20.16
C SER A 31 13.27 0.11 -20.01
N SER A 32 13.38 -1.16 -19.62
CA SER A 32 12.22 -1.99 -19.31
C SER A 32 11.48 -1.54 -18.06
N ASN A 33 12.21 -1.16 -17.01
CA ASN A 33 11.62 -0.70 -15.75
C ASN A 33 10.92 0.66 -15.93
N ILE A 34 11.50 1.54 -16.75
CA ILE A 34 10.88 2.80 -17.14
C ILE A 34 9.54 2.53 -17.83
N ALA A 35 9.53 1.66 -18.85
CA ALA A 35 8.30 1.32 -19.57
C ALA A 35 7.23 0.71 -18.64
N LEU A 36 7.60 -0.26 -17.81
CA LEU A 36 6.68 -0.87 -16.83
C LEU A 36 6.14 0.15 -15.83
N THR A 37 6.97 1.08 -15.37
CA THR A 37 6.54 2.15 -14.45
C THR A 37 5.48 3.04 -15.09
N PHE A 38 5.68 3.45 -16.35
CA PHE A 38 4.67 4.25 -17.06
C PHE A 38 3.39 3.48 -17.33
N VAL A 39 3.48 2.20 -17.72
CA VAL A 39 2.30 1.33 -17.90
C VAL A 39 1.53 1.20 -16.59
N ALA A 40 2.23 0.95 -15.46
CA ALA A 40 1.60 0.86 -14.16
C ALA A 40 0.90 2.17 -13.77
N LEU A 41 1.55 3.33 -13.95
CA LEU A 41 0.94 4.64 -13.69
C LEU A 41 -0.28 4.90 -14.59
N TYR A 42 -0.22 4.50 -15.85
CA TYR A 42 -1.34 4.62 -16.77
C TYR A 42 -2.53 3.74 -16.35
N LEU A 43 -2.28 2.50 -15.94
CA LEU A 43 -3.33 1.62 -15.41
C LEU A 43 -3.93 2.19 -14.12
N ILE A 44 -3.11 2.73 -13.22
CA ILE A 44 -3.59 3.41 -12.01
C ILE A 44 -4.47 4.61 -12.41
N TYR A 45 -4.06 5.41 -13.38
CA TYR A 45 -4.84 6.54 -13.86
C TYR A 45 -6.20 6.13 -14.44
N LEU A 46 -6.29 5.00 -15.12
CA LEU A 46 -7.56 4.51 -15.67
C LEU A 46 -8.46 3.89 -14.59
N LEU A 47 -7.90 3.19 -13.62
CA LEU A 47 -8.65 2.41 -12.64
C LEU A 47 -9.02 3.21 -11.39
N LEU A 48 -8.13 4.07 -10.93
CA LEU A 48 -8.29 4.75 -9.65
C LEU A 48 -9.48 5.74 -9.63
N PRO A 49 -9.68 6.63 -10.62
CA PRO A 49 -10.81 7.55 -10.62
C PRO A 49 -12.19 6.85 -10.59
N PRO A 50 -12.52 5.88 -11.48
CA PRO A 50 -13.84 5.25 -11.43
C PRO A 50 -14.04 4.42 -10.16
N ILE A 51 -12.99 3.79 -9.61
CA ILE A 51 -13.09 3.08 -8.33
C ILE A 51 -13.41 4.05 -7.20
N LEU A 52 -12.73 5.20 -7.14
CA LEU A 52 -12.98 6.20 -6.10
C LEU A 52 -14.36 6.85 -6.23
N ASN A 53 -14.81 7.13 -7.46
CA ASN A 53 -16.17 7.60 -7.72
C ASN A 53 -17.19 6.61 -7.17
N TRP A 54 -17.08 5.35 -7.55
CA TRP A 54 -18.01 4.33 -7.09
C TRP A 54 -17.96 4.10 -5.58
N THR A 55 -16.78 4.01 -4.96
CA THR A 55 -16.64 3.59 -3.54
C THR A 55 -16.77 4.71 -2.52
N ILE A 56 -16.48 5.96 -2.91
CA ILE A 56 -16.46 7.12 -2.01
C ILE A 56 -17.42 8.21 -2.47
N PHE A 57 -17.28 8.71 -3.70
CA PHE A 57 -17.96 9.95 -4.10
C PHE A 57 -19.45 9.77 -4.41
N ASP A 58 -19.81 8.66 -5.07
CA ASP A 58 -21.19 8.30 -5.42
C ASP A 58 -21.77 7.27 -4.43
N ALA A 59 -21.04 6.93 -3.38
CA ALA A 59 -21.40 5.87 -2.45
C ALA A 59 -22.47 6.30 -1.45
N ASN A 60 -23.32 5.35 -1.05
CA ASN A 60 -24.30 5.53 0.01
C ASN A 60 -23.76 4.95 1.33
N PHE A 61 -23.64 5.82 2.33
CA PHE A 61 -23.12 5.51 3.66
C PHE A 61 -24.21 5.27 4.71
N ASP A 62 -25.49 5.34 4.34
CA ASP A 62 -26.59 4.97 5.23
C ASP A 62 -26.54 3.45 5.51
N LEU A 63 -26.22 3.10 6.75
CA LEU A 63 -26.10 1.70 7.22
C LEU A 63 -27.45 1.02 7.45
N THR A 64 -28.55 1.76 7.33
CA THR A 64 -29.92 1.24 7.42
C THR A 64 -30.59 1.07 6.06
N ALA A 65 -29.91 1.48 4.98
CA ALA A 65 -30.43 1.34 3.63
C ALA A 65 -30.51 -0.13 3.19
N ASP A 66 -31.62 -0.47 2.55
CA ASP A 66 -31.85 -1.77 1.93
C ASP A 66 -31.19 -1.86 0.55
N ASN A 67 -30.95 -3.10 0.09
CA ASN A 67 -30.35 -3.35 -1.24
C ASN A 67 -31.20 -2.83 -2.41
N GLU A 68 -32.49 -2.55 -2.20
CA GLU A 68 -33.36 -2.00 -3.23
C GLU A 68 -33.21 -0.49 -3.41
N SER A 69 -32.88 0.24 -2.32
CA SER A 69 -32.71 1.70 -2.31
C SER A 69 -31.26 2.13 -2.52
N CYS A 70 -30.33 1.18 -2.55
CA CYS A 70 -28.89 1.41 -2.53
C CYS A 70 -28.19 0.62 -3.65
N GLY A 71 -27.08 1.11 -4.22
CA GLY A 71 -26.25 0.33 -5.15
C GLY A 71 -26.44 0.56 -6.65
N ARG A 72 -27.32 1.48 -7.08
CA ARG A 72 -27.54 1.79 -8.52
C ARG A 72 -26.54 2.80 -9.09
N GLU A 73 -26.13 3.77 -8.29
CA GLU A 73 -25.25 4.87 -8.72
C GLU A 73 -23.81 4.71 -8.18
N GLY A 74 -23.67 4.20 -6.95
CA GLY A 74 -22.38 3.92 -6.33
C GLY A 74 -22.43 2.77 -5.33
N ALA A 75 -21.35 2.57 -4.58
CA ALA A 75 -21.21 1.49 -3.61
C ALA A 75 -22.20 1.63 -2.46
N CYS A 76 -22.73 0.49 -2.00
CA CYS A 76 -23.60 0.44 -0.84
C CYS A 76 -22.83 -0.01 0.41
N TRP A 77 -22.55 0.90 1.33
CA TRP A 77 -21.78 0.56 2.54
C TRP A 77 -22.58 -0.25 3.56
N SER A 78 -23.92 -0.14 3.58
CA SER A 78 -24.80 -1.03 4.35
C SER A 78 -24.53 -2.51 4.00
N PHE A 79 -24.52 -2.84 2.70
CA PHE A 79 -24.22 -4.18 2.21
C PHE A 79 -22.78 -4.61 2.53
N ILE A 80 -21.80 -3.72 2.31
CA ILE A 80 -20.39 -4.04 2.56
C ILE A 80 -20.18 -4.35 4.05
N ASN A 81 -20.75 -3.55 4.93
CA ASN A 81 -20.65 -3.72 6.38
C ASN A 81 -21.30 -5.02 6.84
N ALA A 82 -22.51 -5.34 6.34
CA ALA A 82 -23.20 -6.59 6.66
C ALA A 82 -22.40 -7.84 6.24
N ASN A 83 -21.61 -7.73 5.16
CA ASN A 83 -20.85 -8.85 4.58
C ASN A 83 -19.34 -8.78 4.85
N LEU A 84 -18.88 -7.86 5.70
CA LEU A 84 -17.44 -7.62 5.92
C LEU A 84 -16.72 -8.89 6.40
N LYS A 85 -17.38 -9.70 7.23
CA LYS A 85 -16.85 -11.00 7.68
C LYS A 85 -16.58 -11.95 6.51
N MET A 86 -17.46 -11.98 5.51
CA MET A 86 -17.29 -12.82 4.33
C MET A 86 -16.17 -12.28 3.43
N PHE A 87 -16.00 -10.97 3.31
CA PHE A 87 -14.87 -10.41 2.54
C PHE A 87 -13.51 -10.67 3.18
N ILE A 88 -13.42 -10.64 4.51
CA ILE A 88 -12.16 -10.85 5.23
C ILE A 88 -11.83 -12.34 5.35
N TYR A 89 -12.82 -13.17 5.70
CA TYR A 89 -12.59 -14.58 6.05
C TYR A 89 -13.11 -15.57 5.00
N GLY A 90 -13.94 -15.15 4.04
CA GLY A 90 -14.58 -16.05 3.10
C GLY A 90 -15.58 -17.00 3.77
N PHE A 91 -15.62 -18.25 3.32
CA PHE A 91 -16.49 -19.32 3.85
C PHE A 91 -15.88 -20.06 5.06
N TYR A 92 -15.02 -19.39 5.82
CA TYR A 92 -14.28 -20.01 6.90
C TYR A 92 -15.17 -20.23 8.14
N PRO A 93 -15.18 -21.42 8.77
CA PRO A 93 -16.01 -21.69 9.94
C PRO A 93 -15.69 -20.74 11.09
N GLN A 94 -16.72 -20.30 11.84
CA GLN A 94 -16.56 -19.27 12.88
C GLN A 94 -15.61 -19.73 14.00
N GLU A 95 -15.70 -21.00 14.36
CA GLU A 95 -14.90 -21.66 15.39
C GLU A 95 -13.42 -21.76 15.01
N GLU A 96 -13.08 -21.73 13.72
CA GLU A 96 -11.70 -21.84 13.27
C GLU A 96 -11.04 -20.47 13.02
N LEU A 97 -11.79 -19.36 13.05
CA LEU A 97 -11.30 -18.01 12.68
C LEU A 97 -10.04 -17.59 13.44
N TRP A 98 -9.81 -18.16 14.63
CA TRP A 98 -8.58 -17.97 15.40
C TRP A 98 -7.34 -18.29 14.56
N ARG A 99 -7.36 -19.30 13.67
CA ARG A 99 -6.22 -19.68 12.82
C ARG A 99 -5.82 -18.54 11.87
N VAL A 100 -6.81 -17.92 11.25
CA VAL A 100 -6.60 -16.79 10.33
C VAL A 100 -6.09 -15.57 11.09
N ASN A 101 -6.70 -15.28 12.24
CA ASN A 101 -6.29 -14.17 13.10
C ASN A 101 -4.86 -14.34 13.65
N THR A 102 -4.50 -15.56 14.06
CA THR A 102 -3.13 -15.88 14.48
C THR A 102 -2.14 -15.71 13.32
N MET A 103 -2.50 -16.12 12.11
CA MET A 103 -1.63 -15.93 10.94
C MET A 103 -1.40 -14.43 10.66
N PHE A 104 -2.44 -13.61 10.68
CA PHE A 104 -2.30 -12.15 10.56
C PHE A 104 -1.43 -11.57 11.66
N GLY A 105 -1.63 -11.99 12.92
CA GLY A 105 -0.82 -11.57 14.05
C GLY A 105 0.66 -11.90 13.90
N ILE A 106 0.99 -13.12 13.45
CA ILE A 106 2.37 -13.54 13.20
C ILE A 106 3.01 -12.69 12.10
N ILE A 107 2.32 -12.47 10.98
CA ILE A 107 2.85 -11.65 9.87
C ILE A 107 3.14 -10.22 10.33
N ILE A 108 2.18 -9.59 11.02
CA ILE A 108 2.36 -8.24 11.55
C ILE A 108 3.53 -8.22 12.53
N GLY A 109 3.61 -9.20 13.44
CA GLY A 109 4.70 -9.34 14.39
C GLY A 109 6.07 -9.43 13.72
N LEU A 110 6.20 -10.27 12.68
CA LEU A 110 7.45 -10.43 11.92
C LEU A 110 7.84 -9.16 11.17
N VAL A 111 6.89 -8.47 10.54
CA VAL A 111 7.15 -7.22 9.83
C VAL A 111 7.61 -6.13 10.80
N VAL A 112 6.92 -5.97 11.93
CA VAL A 112 7.29 -5.00 12.96
C VAL A 112 8.66 -5.34 13.54
N PHE A 113 8.87 -6.59 13.95
CA PHE A 113 10.15 -7.03 14.51
C PHE A 113 11.31 -6.85 13.53
N GLY A 114 11.14 -7.23 12.26
CA GLY A 114 12.15 -7.03 11.21
C GLY A 114 12.44 -5.56 10.95
N SER A 115 11.41 -4.69 10.98
CA SER A 115 11.60 -3.25 10.84
C SER A 115 12.35 -2.62 12.02
N LEU A 116 12.17 -3.14 13.23
CA LEU A 116 12.87 -2.70 14.44
C LEU A 116 14.35 -3.13 14.41
N ILE A 117 14.66 -4.35 13.98
CA ILE A 117 16.04 -4.81 13.81
C ILE A 117 16.78 -3.94 12.80
N LYS A 118 16.16 -3.62 11.65
CA LYS A 118 16.80 -2.79 10.62
C LYS A 118 17.08 -1.36 11.08
N LYS A 119 16.37 -0.88 12.11
CA LYS A 119 16.52 0.48 12.66
C LYS A 119 17.58 0.58 13.76
N SER A 120 17.89 -0.53 14.45
CA SER A 120 18.96 -0.62 15.45
C SER A 120 20.33 -0.86 14.81
#